data_AF-A0A1B1KCS7-F1
#
_entry.id   AF-A0A1B1KCS7-F1
#
_cell.length_a   1.000
_cell.length_b   1.000
_cell.length_c   1.000
_cell.angle_alpha   90.00
_cell.angle_beta   90.00
_cell.angle_gamma   90.00
#
_symmetry.space_group_name_H-M   'P 1'
#
loop_
_entity.id
_entity.type
_entity.pdbx_description
1 polymer ?
#
loop_
_entity_poly.entity_id
_entity_poly.type
_entity_poly.pdbx_seq_one_letter_code
_entity_poly.pdbx_strand_id
1 'polypeptide(L)' 'MSGDGPEARDLAARHGDVIIAPLGTFEAGRAFYDDLARRTVEAGRPAVNPRSLQKVPS' A
#
# COMPACT_ATOMS: atom_id res chain seq x y z
N MET A 1 -10.01 2.24 0.16
CA MET A 1 -10.18 1.80 -1.25
C MET A 1 -9.66 0.38 -1.39
N SER A 2 -10.14 -0.41 -2.36
CA SER A 2 -9.49 -1.67 -2.70
C SER A 2 -8.23 -1.37 -3.53
N GLY A 3 -7.13 -2.08 -3.27
CA GLY A 3 -5.92 -2.02 -4.10
C GLY A 3 -5.89 -3.13 -5.16
N ASP A 4 -7.06 -3.62 -5.56
CA ASP A 4 -7.16 -4.85 -6.34
C ASP A 4 -7.08 -4.55 -7.84
N GLY A 5 -6.00 -5.02 -8.47
CA GLY A 5 -5.66 -4.71 -9.86
C GLY A 5 -4.89 -3.39 -10.07
N PRO A 6 -4.29 -3.18 -11.27
CA PRO A 6 -3.41 -2.05 -11.54
C PRO A 6 -4.08 -0.67 -11.41
N GLU A 7 -5.28 -0.48 -11.98
CA GLU A 7 -5.97 0.81 -11.97
C GLU A 7 -6.40 1.22 -10.55
N ALA A 8 -6.87 0.26 -9.76
CA ALA A 8 -7.25 0.49 -8.37
C ALA A 8 -6.02 0.90 -7.53
N ARG A 9 -4.83 0.34 -7.81
CA ARG A 9 -3.58 0.74 -7.18
C ARG A 9 -3.14 2.14 -7.58
N ASP A 10 -3.35 2.55 -8.83
CA ASP A 10 -3.06 3.92 -9.26
C ASP A 10 -3.98 4.94 -8.60
N LEU A 11 -5.27 4.60 -8.44
CA LEU A 11 -6.21 5.43 -7.71
C LEU A 11 -5.82 5.51 -6.22
N ALA A 12 -5.48 4.38 -5.62
CA ALA A 12 -5.07 4.28 -4.23
C ALA A 12 -3.75 5.01 -3.95
N ALA A 13 -2.78 4.95 -4.86
CA ALA A 13 -1.52 5.69 -4.73
C ALA A 13 -1.75 7.21 -4.73
N ARG A 14 -2.66 7.70 -5.59
CA ARG A 14 -2.97 9.13 -5.71
C ARG A 14 -3.80 9.68 -4.56
N HIS A 15 -4.71 8.89 -3.99
CA HIS A 15 -5.74 9.41 -3.10
C HIS A 15 -5.92 8.61 -1.79
N GLY A 16 -5.30 7.45 -1.66
CA GLY A 16 -5.49 6.56 -0.52
C GLY A 16 -4.63 6.94 0.67
N ASP A 17 -5.27 7.01 1.84
CA ASP A 17 -4.59 7.07 3.13
C ASP A 17 -4.54 5.69 3.80
N VAL A 18 -5.56 4.85 3.55
CA VAL A 18 -5.63 3.45 3.99
C VAL A 18 -6.08 2.56 2.83
N ILE A 19 -5.35 1.48 2.60
CA ILE A 19 -5.58 0.50 1.54
C ILE A 19 -5.73 -0.88 2.17
N ILE A 20 -6.82 -1.56 1.85
CA ILE A 20 -7.10 -2.92 2.34
C ILE A 20 -7.05 -3.84 1.12
N ALA A 21 -6.25 -4.91 1.21
CA ALA A 21 -6.09 -5.90 0.15
C ALA A 21 -6.05 -7.33 0.75
N PRO A 22 -6.79 -8.29 0.19
CA PRO A 22 -6.80 -9.67 0.66
C PRO A 22 -5.57 -10.42 0.12
N LEU A 23 -4.41 -10.22 0.74
CA LEU A 23 -3.16 -10.83 0.31
C LEU A 23 -2.95 -12.18 1.01
N GLY A 24 -2.82 -13.26 0.22
CA GLY A 24 -2.77 -14.63 0.74
C GLY A 24 -1.43 -15.10 1.28
N THR A 25 -0.34 -14.36 1.01
CA THR A 25 1.02 -14.70 1.48
C THR A 25 1.80 -13.47 1.90
N PHE A 26 2.86 -13.67 2.69
CA PHE A 26 3.76 -12.60 3.10
C PHE A 26 4.48 -11.97 1.90
N GLU A 27 4.92 -12.79 0.96
CA GLU A 27 5.61 -12.37 -0.26
C GLU A 27 4.68 -11.53 -1.16
N ALA A 28 3.40 -11.92 -1.25
CA ALA A 28 2.38 -11.11 -1.92
C ALA A 28 2.16 -9.77 -1.19
N GLY A 29 2.16 -9.78 0.14
CA GLY A 29 2.20 -8.60 1.01
C GLY A 29 3.31 -7.62 0.65
N ARG A 30 4.54 -8.15 0.60
CA ARG A 30 5.74 -7.36 0.29
C ARG A 30 5.70 -6.80 -1.13
N ALA A 31 5.38 -7.63 -2.13
CA ALA A 31 5.32 -7.19 -3.52
C ALA A 31 4.24 -6.11 -3.73
N PHE A 32 3.09 -6.25 -3.07
CA PHE A 32 2.03 -5.25 -3.08
C PHE A 32 2.48 -3.92 -2.46
N TYR A 33 3.18 -3.97 -1.32
CA TYR A 33 3.73 -2.79 -0.67
C TYR A 33 4.76 -2.08 -1.56
N ASP A 34 5.72 -2.81 -2.12
CA ASP A 34 6.77 -2.24 -2.97
C ASP A 34 6.18 -1.55 -4.22
N ASP A 35 5.15 -2.16 -4.85
CA ASP A 35 4.43 -1.57 -5.99
C ASP A 35 3.70 -0.27 -5.60
N LEU A 36 2.95 -0.28 -4.49
CA LEU A 36 2.22 0.92 -4.05
C LEU A 36 3.14 2.04 -3.58
N ALA A 37 4.23 1.72 -2.88
CA ALA A 37 5.20 2.71 -2.43
C ALA A 37 5.80 3.45 -3.64
N ARG A 38 6.19 2.70 -4.68
CA ARG A 38 6.70 3.26 -5.95
C ARG A 38 5.67 4.19 -6.60
N ARG A 39 4.43 3.72 -6.80
CA ARG A 39 3.35 4.53 -7.42
C ARG A 39 3.00 5.78 -6.62
N THR A 40 3.08 5.71 -5.29
CA THR A 40 2.79 6.85 -4.39
C THR A 40 3.83 7.95 -4.57
N VAL A 41 5.10 7.58 -4.65
CA VAL A 41 6.20 8.52 -4.93
C VAL A 41 6.07 9.12 -6.33
N GLU A 42 5.77 8.30 -7.34
CA GLU A 42 5.51 8.77 -8.71
C GLU A 42 4.32 9.75 -8.79
N ALA A 43 3.31 9.57 -7.93
CA ALA A 43 2.18 10.48 -7.79
C ALA A 43 2.50 11.77 -7.00
N GLY A 44 3.76 11.98 -6.60
CA GLY A 44 4.20 13.16 -5.86
C GLY A 44 3.84 13.16 -4.37
N ARG A 45 3.46 12.00 -3.82
CA ARG A 45 3.15 11.84 -2.39
C ARG A 45 4.34 11.18 -1.67
N PRO A 46 4.59 11.53 -0.40
CA PRO A 46 5.63 10.86 0.38
C PRO A 46 5.33 9.36 0.48
N ALA A 47 6.38 8.55 0.40
CA ALA A 47 6.27 7.10 0.50
C ALA A 47 5.56 6.70 1.80
N VAL A 48 4.74 5.65 1.73
CA VAL A 48 4.04 5.10 2.89
C VAL A 48 5.09 4.52 3.85
N ASN A 49 5.36 5.21 4.96
CA ASN A 49 6.42 4.82 5.89
C ASN A 49 6.00 3.56 6.68
N PRO A 50 6.73 2.43 6.58
CA PRO A 50 6.36 1.20 7.26
C PRO A 50 6.66 1.21 8.76
N ARG A 51 7.27 2.27 9.32
CA ARG A 51 7.54 2.38 10.77
C ARG A 51 6.33 2.69 11.65
N SER A 52 5.13 2.83 11.08
CA SER A 52 3.90 3.08 11.85
C SER A 52 3.03 1.85 12.06
N LEU A 53 3.55 0.63 11.86
CA LEU A 53 2.93 -0.56 12.46
C LEU A 53 3.03 -0.42 13.98
N GLN A 54 2.03 0.23 14.58
CA GLN A 54 1.83 0.23 16.02
C GLN A 54 1.86 -1.23 16.48
N LYS A 55 2.83 -1.52 17.36
CA LYS A 55 2.83 -2.74 18.16
C LYS A 55 1.49 -2.79 18.88
N VAL A 56 0.58 -3.65 18.42
CA VAL A 56 -0.67 -3.93 19.14
C VAL A 56 -0.24 -4.61 20.45
N PRO A 57 -0.47 -3.99 21.62
CA PRO A 57 -0.15 -4.63 22.90
C PRO A 57 -1.02 -5.88 23.06
N SER A 58 -0.38 -6.98 23.41
CA SER A 58 -1.00 -8.21 23.90
C SER A 58 -1.73 -8.01 25.22
#